data_AF-A0A9D9N866-F1
#
_entry.id   AF-A0A9D9N866-F1
#
_cell.length_a   1.000
_cell.length_b   1.000
_cell.length_c   1.000
_cell.angle_alpha   90.00
_cell.angle_beta   90.00
_cell.angle_gamma   90.00
#
_symmetry.space_group_name_H-M   'P 1'
#
loop_
_entity.id
_entity.type
_entity.pdbx_description
1 polymer ?
#
loop_
_entity_poly.entity_id
_entity_poly.type
_entity_poly.pdbx_seq_one_letter_code
_entity_poly.pdbx_strand_id
1 'polypeptide(L)'
;MNEIAIKRHSFDLAKNRLKEFSEKTEAELQIDKVRTDGGFFGLGDHKVTGYELNRRLETIQGHFIAVNTTNNEVIKEFREVYNALDKLDKDYITSIVANVKAIEKTSNDVRVQQGILKQHNEKLANQQNKLDVHQVEIEKNVENISKIVTALKVFKEKLEGYKHLTDIDIIWNDCKMIQNKIRVVSDRITNFSKKTMEDIDSVNNKNKALSDQVNRDIITLRNEAKSFKEFFADLSKKIDYTADLLDNQIPVIQETAAFSEQLKIKVDDVWKHTENHKLCIKNLEQVDKVHTDKLDELVQSDSRILQRIDSNEGDINDLKSYKEKLNGIYHLEDVDNIWKSVEEHTSQLTESRKRDDELAYVIQKNKDEVDKKIADVVQTANSNVEYLTKRIKYAYWIAGGSAGLAIIELILLIMKVI
;
A
#
# COMPACT_ATOMS: atom_id res chain seq x y z
N MET A 1 -14.22 -24.93 70.98
CA MET A 1 -15.37 -25.42 71.77
C MET A 1 -14.83 -25.88 73.11
N ASN A 2 -15.58 -25.67 74.20
CA ASN A 2 -15.23 -26.28 75.49
C ASN A 2 -15.98 -27.60 75.59
N GLU A 3 -15.29 -28.71 75.81
CA GLU A 3 -15.94 -29.99 76.07
C GLU A 3 -16.67 -29.94 77.42
N ILE A 4 -18.00 -30.02 77.38
CA ILE A 4 -18.80 -30.19 78.60
C ILE A 4 -18.71 -31.66 78.98
N ALA A 5 -17.76 -32.01 79.85
CA ALA A 5 -17.50 -33.37 80.29
C ALA A 5 -18.64 -33.90 81.20
N ILE A 6 -19.62 -34.56 80.60
CA ILE A 6 -20.83 -35.09 81.27
C ILE A 6 -20.46 -36.26 82.22
N LYS A 7 -20.51 -36.02 83.54
CA LYS A 7 -20.07 -37.00 84.57
C LYS A 7 -21.20 -37.91 85.06
N ARG A 8 -21.31 -39.13 84.54
CA ARG A 8 -22.37 -40.13 84.87
C ARG A 8 -22.44 -40.59 86.33
N HIS A 9 -21.33 -40.47 87.06
CA HIS A 9 -21.12 -40.94 88.43
C HIS A 9 -22.31 -40.80 89.42
N SER A 10 -22.98 -39.64 89.47
CA SER A 10 -24.06 -39.38 90.45
C SER A 10 -25.38 -40.09 90.11
N PHE A 11 -25.68 -40.27 88.82
CA PHE A 11 -26.90 -40.96 88.39
C PHE A 11 -26.75 -42.48 88.55
N ASP A 12 -25.62 -43.03 88.10
CA ASP A 12 -25.34 -44.47 88.18
C ASP A 12 -25.22 -44.94 89.65
N LEU A 13 -24.71 -44.09 90.56
CA LEU A 13 -24.68 -44.37 92.00
C LEU A 13 -26.09 -44.50 92.61
N ALA A 14 -26.98 -43.53 92.36
CA ALA A 14 -28.33 -43.57 92.91
C ALA A 14 -29.18 -44.71 92.31
N LYS A 15 -28.98 -45.02 91.01
CA LYS A 15 -29.57 -46.19 90.36
C LYS A 15 -29.16 -47.50 91.04
N ASN A 16 -27.89 -47.65 91.41
CA ASN A 16 -27.40 -48.86 92.08
C ASN A 16 -27.94 -48.95 93.53
N ARG A 17 -27.97 -47.85 94.28
CA ARG A 17 -28.57 -47.81 95.63
C ARG A 17 -30.05 -48.18 95.63
N LEU A 18 -30.82 -47.66 94.67
CA LEU A 18 -32.22 -48.05 94.45
C LEU A 18 -32.37 -49.55 94.22
N LYS A 19 -31.50 -50.13 93.39
CA LYS A 19 -31.49 -51.58 93.11
C LYS A 19 -31.24 -52.38 94.38
N GLU A 20 -30.15 -52.07 95.09
CA GLU A 20 -29.78 -52.70 96.36
C GLU A 20 -30.89 -52.60 97.41
N PHE A 21 -31.61 -51.47 97.47
CA PHE A 21 -32.78 -51.31 98.34
C PHE A 21 -33.97 -52.18 97.89
N SER A 22 -34.30 -52.20 96.59
CA SER A 22 -35.40 -52.99 96.04
C SER A 22 -35.20 -54.50 96.10
N GLU A 23 -33.95 -54.95 96.31
CA GLU A 23 -33.58 -56.37 96.45
C GLU A 23 -33.54 -56.82 97.93
N LYS A 24 -33.85 -55.95 98.91
CA LYS A 24 -34.01 -56.34 100.32
C LYS A 24 -35.29 -57.16 100.52
N THR A 25 -35.16 -58.34 101.13
CA THR A 25 -36.31 -59.15 101.58
C THR A 25 -37.06 -58.51 102.73
N GLU A 26 -38.39 -58.61 102.72
CA GLU A 26 -39.27 -58.14 103.80
C GLU A 26 -38.99 -58.84 105.14
N ALA A 27 -39.13 -58.11 106.24
CA ALA A 27 -38.97 -58.65 107.59
C ALA A 27 -40.29 -59.25 108.10
N GLU A 28 -40.26 -60.49 108.60
CA GLU A 28 -41.47 -61.20 109.01
C GLU A 28 -41.91 -60.80 110.44
N LEU A 29 -42.78 -59.79 110.54
CA LEU A 29 -43.20 -59.17 111.81
C LEU A 29 -44.29 -59.98 112.56
N GLN A 30 -44.00 -61.22 112.94
CA GLN A 30 -44.95 -62.05 113.71
C GLN A 30 -45.04 -61.63 115.19
N ILE A 31 -46.26 -61.66 115.76
CA ILE A 31 -46.51 -61.45 117.20
C ILE A 31 -47.34 -62.62 117.72
N ASP A 32 -46.69 -63.63 118.32
CA ASP A 32 -47.41 -64.73 118.95
C ASP A 32 -48.14 -64.31 120.24
N LYS A 33 -49.25 -64.98 120.52
CA LYS A 33 -50.15 -64.70 121.66
C LYS A 33 -49.47 -65.00 123.01
N VAL A 34 -49.94 -64.40 124.09
CA VAL A 34 -49.66 -64.90 125.45
C VAL A 34 -50.38 -66.22 125.68
N ARG A 35 -49.91 -67.02 126.66
CA ARG A 35 -50.66 -68.20 127.11
C ARG A 35 -51.91 -67.76 127.85
N THR A 36 -53.02 -68.45 127.61
CA THR A 36 -54.31 -68.26 128.30
C THR A 36 -54.68 -69.41 129.20
N ASP A 37 -54.02 -70.56 129.07
CA ASP A 37 -54.42 -71.84 129.64
C ASP A 37 -53.33 -72.36 130.60
N GLY A 38 -53.74 -72.85 131.77
CA GLY A 38 -52.85 -73.16 132.88
C GLY A 38 -53.11 -74.51 133.55
N GLY A 39 -52.10 -75.01 134.26
CA GLY A 39 -52.18 -76.26 135.03
C GLY A 39 -51.86 -77.53 134.23
N PHE A 40 -51.82 -78.66 134.95
CA PHE A 40 -51.58 -79.99 134.38
C PHE A 40 -52.77 -80.36 133.47
N PHE A 41 -52.48 -80.73 132.22
CA PHE A 41 -53.47 -80.88 131.14
C PHE A 41 -54.32 -79.64 130.78
N GLY A 42 -53.90 -78.42 131.16
CA GLY A 42 -54.56 -77.17 130.72
C GLY A 42 -55.93 -76.90 131.35
N LEU A 43 -56.24 -77.54 132.48
CA LEU A 43 -57.50 -77.37 133.21
C LEU A 43 -57.47 -76.13 134.12
N GLY A 44 -57.58 -74.95 133.52
CA GLY A 44 -57.79 -73.67 134.22
C GLY A 44 -57.24 -72.46 133.47
N ASP A 45 -57.69 -71.26 133.85
CA ASP A 45 -57.19 -70.00 133.27
C ASP A 45 -55.76 -69.71 133.74
N HIS A 46 -54.83 -69.46 132.82
CA HIS A 46 -53.53 -68.89 133.15
C HIS A 46 -53.63 -67.38 133.32
N LYS A 47 -53.28 -66.90 134.52
CA LYS A 47 -53.17 -65.46 134.79
C LYS A 47 -51.88 -64.94 134.14
N VAL A 48 -52.02 -64.39 132.93
CA VAL A 48 -50.95 -63.73 132.16
C VAL A 48 -50.10 -62.87 133.08
N THR A 49 -48.83 -63.24 133.21
CA THR A 49 -47.91 -62.58 134.13
C THR A 49 -47.41 -61.25 133.54
N GLY A 50 -47.00 -60.33 134.41
CA GLY A 50 -46.31 -59.10 133.96
C GLY A 50 -45.06 -59.40 133.13
N TYR A 51 -44.38 -60.52 133.38
CA TYR A 51 -43.25 -60.98 132.57
C TYR A 51 -43.66 -61.37 131.15
N GLU A 52 -44.75 -62.13 130.97
CA GLU A 52 -45.25 -62.50 129.65
C GLU A 52 -45.77 -61.30 128.87
N LEU A 53 -46.47 -60.37 129.54
CA LEU A 53 -46.91 -59.12 128.93
C LEU A 53 -45.72 -58.25 128.51
N ASN A 54 -44.72 -58.06 129.38
CA ASN A 54 -43.51 -57.31 129.06
C ASN A 54 -42.76 -57.93 127.88
N ARG A 55 -42.61 -59.25 127.82
CA ARG A 55 -41.98 -59.94 126.69
C ARG A 55 -42.72 -59.73 125.36
N ARG A 56 -44.05 -59.59 125.37
CA ARG A 56 -44.82 -59.22 124.17
C ARG A 56 -44.66 -57.73 123.84
N LEU A 57 -44.60 -56.84 124.83
CA LEU A 57 -44.31 -55.42 124.62
C LEU A 57 -42.90 -55.22 124.05
N GLU A 58 -41.88 -55.96 124.51
CA GLU A 58 -40.53 -55.99 123.93
C GLU A 58 -40.55 -56.46 122.46
N THR A 59 -41.33 -57.50 122.14
CA THR A 59 -41.50 -58.00 120.76
C THR A 59 -42.14 -56.92 119.86
N ILE A 60 -43.22 -56.29 120.33
CA ILE A 60 -43.94 -55.22 119.63
C ILE A 60 -43.04 -53.97 119.47
N GLN A 61 -42.26 -53.62 120.49
CA GLN A 61 -41.29 -52.53 120.45
C GLN A 61 -40.18 -52.82 119.43
N GLY A 62 -39.67 -54.06 119.37
CA GLY A 62 -38.75 -54.53 118.35
C GLY A 62 -39.30 -54.33 116.94
N HIS A 63 -40.56 -54.69 116.71
CA HIS A 63 -41.23 -54.47 115.42
C HIS A 63 -41.42 -52.99 115.08
N PHE A 64 -41.81 -52.15 116.04
CA PHE A 64 -41.87 -50.69 115.82
C PHE A 64 -40.49 -50.09 115.53
N ILE A 65 -39.42 -50.58 116.16
CA ILE A 65 -38.04 -50.18 115.85
C ILE A 65 -37.66 -50.63 114.42
N ALA A 66 -38.00 -51.85 114.01
CA ALA A 66 -37.74 -52.36 112.67
C ALA A 66 -38.51 -51.58 111.58
N VAL A 67 -39.80 -51.33 111.79
CA VAL A 67 -40.65 -50.52 110.88
C VAL A 67 -40.14 -49.08 110.79
N ASN A 68 -39.80 -48.44 111.92
CA ASN A 68 -39.22 -47.10 111.92
C ASN A 68 -37.85 -47.07 111.20
N THR A 69 -37.00 -48.07 111.41
CA THR A 69 -35.70 -48.17 110.73
C THR A 69 -35.90 -48.29 109.22
N THR A 70 -36.76 -49.21 108.78
CA THR A 70 -37.11 -49.42 107.37
C THR A 70 -37.69 -48.15 106.74
N ASN A 71 -38.61 -47.46 107.42
CA ASN A 71 -39.21 -46.22 106.91
C ASN A 71 -38.17 -45.08 106.79
N ASN A 72 -37.20 -44.99 107.70
CA ASN A 72 -36.10 -44.03 107.58
C ASN A 72 -35.13 -44.40 106.43
N GLU A 73 -34.90 -45.69 106.16
CA GLU A 73 -34.18 -46.12 104.95
C GLU A 73 -34.95 -45.77 103.67
N VAL A 74 -36.26 -46.05 103.60
CA VAL A 74 -37.15 -45.66 102.48
C VAL A 74 -37.04 -44.16 102.19
N ILE A 75 -37.18 -43.31 103.21
CA ILE A 75 -37.07 -41.85 103.09
C ILE A 75 -35.66 -41.42 102.62
N LYS A 76 -34.61 -42.11 103.06
CA LYS A 76 -33.23 -41.86 102.65
C LYS A 76 -33.01 -42.21 101.17
N GLU A 77 -33.45 -43.38 100.72
CA GLU A 77 -33.24 -43.78 99.33
C GLU A 77 -34.11 -42.96 98.36
N PHE A 78 -35.37 -42.63 98.71
CA PHE A 78 -36.17 -41.67 97.93
C PHE A 78 -35.50 -40.29 97.80
N ARG A 79 -34.76 -39.83 98.82
CA ARG A 79 -33.97 -38.60 98.76
C ARG A 79 -32.81 -38.72 97.78
N GLU A 80 -32.16 -39.89 97.70
CA GLU A 80 -31.11 -40.15 96.72
C GLU A 80 -31.64 -40.20 95.28
N VAL A 81 -32.87 -40.71 95.07
CA VAL A 81 -33.55 -40.61 93.75
C VAL A 81 -33.74 -39.14 93.37
N TYR A 82 -34.31 -38.34 94.27
CA TYR A 82 -34.55 -36.92 94.04
C TYR A 82 -33.24 -36.18 93.72
N ASN A 83 -32.19 -36.41 94.51
CA ASN A 83 -30.86 -35.83 94.31
C ASN A 83 -30.24 -36.21 92.95
N ALA A 84 -30.54 -37.39 92.41
CA ALA A 84 -30.05 -37.83 91.11
C ALA A 84 -30.87 -37.23 89.94
N LEU A 85 -32.18 -37.07 90.10
CA LEU A 85 -33.03 -36.40 89.11
C LEU A 85 -32.75 -34.89 89.04
N ASP A 86 -32.56 -34.23 90.18
CA ASP A 86 -32.17 -32.81 90.28
C ASP A 86 -30.83 -32.52 89.59
N LYS A 87 -29.85 -33.42 89.76
CA LYS A 87 -28.56 -33.36 89.02
C LYS A 87 -28.72 -33.65 87.53
N LEU A 88 -29.59 -34.59 87.15
CA LEU A 88 -29.84 -34.91 85.75
C LEU A 88 -30.41 -33.69 85.00
N ASP A 89 -31.39 -33.02 85.60
CA ASP A 89 -31.96 -31.78 85.06
C ASP A 89 -30.90 -30.67 84.95
N LYS A 90 -30.24 -30.33 86.08
CA LYS A 90 -29.27 -29.24 86.15
C LYS A 90 -28.07 -29.42 85.22
N ASP A 91 -27.47 -30.62 85.18
CA ASP A 91 -26.25 -30.84 84.40
C ASP A 91 -26.57 -31.29 82.96
N TYR A 92 -27.43 -32.29 82.75
CA TYR A 92 -27.58 -32.95 81.45
C TYR A 92 -28.53 -32.18 80.55
N ILE A 93 -29.71 -31.81 81.04
CA ILE A 93 -30.72 -31.11 80.22
C ILE A 93 -30.20 -29.72 79.85
N THR A 94 -29.57 -29.00 80.78
CA THR A 94 -28.87 -27.73 80.48
C THR A 94 -27.79 -27.91 79.41
N SER A 95 -26.94 -28.94 79.50
CA SER A 95 -25.88 -29.20 78.51
C SER A 95 -26.42 -29.56 77.13
N ILE A 96 -27.48 -30.37 77.07
CA ILE A 96 -28.17 -30.74 75.83
C ILE A 96 -28.80 -29.49 75.19
N VAL A 97 -29.52 -28.66 75.96
CA VAL A 97 -30.12 -27.41 75.47
C VAL A 97 -29.05 -26.41 75.00
N ALA A 98 -27.91 -26.31 75.68
CA ALA A 98 -26.79 -25.48 75.25
C ALA A 98 -26.20 -25.96 73.90
N ASN A 99 -25.99 -27.27 73.76
CA ASN A 99 -25.50 -27.88 72.52
C ASN A 99 -26.49 -27.75 71.36
N VAL A 100 -27.79 -27.95 71.59
CA VAL A 100 -28.84 -27.76 70.56
C VAL A 100 -28.88 -26.30 70.09
N LYS A 101 -28.80 -25.31 71.00
CA LYS A 101 -28.71 -23.89 70.62
C LYS A 101 -27.44 -23.55 69.84
N ALA A 102 -26.31 -24.19 70.16
CA ALA A 102 -25.08 -24.03 69.38
C ALA A 102 -25.22 -24.60 67.95
N ILE A 103 -25.83 -25.79 67.82
CA ILE A 103 -26.12 -26.44 66.53
C ILE A 103 -27.13 -25.61 65.71
N GLU A 104 -28.19 -25.08 66.34
CA GLU A 104 -29.17 -24.20 65.72
C GLU A 104 -28.51 -22.93 65.16
N LYS A 105 -27.61 -22.31 65.93
CA LYS A 105 -26.83 -21.17 65.44
C LYS A 105 -25.97 -21.56 64.23
N THR A 106 -25.18 -22.64 64.34
CA THR A 106 -24.32 -23.11 63.23
C THR A 106 -25.12 -23.45 61.98
N SER A 107 -26.30 -24.05 62.11
CA SER A 107 -27.21 -24.36 61.00
C SER A 107 -27.72 -23.09 60.31
N ASN A 108 -28.08 -22.06 61.09
CA ASN A 108 -28.46 -20.76 60.53
C ASN A 108 -27.29 -20.04 59.85
N ASP A 109 -26.10 -20.05 60.44
CA ASP A 109 -24.89 -19.47 59.85
C ASP A 109 -24.55 -20.17 58.51
N VAL A 110 -24.62 -21.51 58.44
CA VAL A 110 -24.45 -22.30 57.21
C VAL A 110 -25.48 -21.93 56.15
N ARG A 111 -26.76 -21.79 56.52
CA ARG A 111 -27.85 -21.39 55.60
C ARG A 111 -27.62 -20.00 55.01
N VAL A 112 -27.07 -19.05 55.78
CA VAL A 112 -26.67 -17.72 55.29
C VAL A 112 -25.50 -17.84 54.30
N GLN A 113 -24.47 -18.63 54.61
CA GLN A 113 -23.32 -18.82 53.72
C GLN A 113 -23.70 -19.49 52.39
N GLN A 114 -24.63 -20.45 52.40
CA GLN A 114 -25.19 -21.05 51.17
C GLN A 114 -25.89 -20.01 50.28
N GLY A 115 -26.59 -19.04 50.88
CA GLY A 115 -27.19 -17.92 50.14
C GLY A 115 -26.15 -17.02 49.47
N ILE A 116 -25.05 -16.71 50.17
CA ILE A 116 -23.94 -15.91 49.63
C ILE A 116 -23.23 -16.66 48.49
N LEU A 117 -22.96 -17.96 48.67
CA LEU A 117 -22.37 -18.83 47.64
C LEU A 117 -23.23 -18.89 46.37
N LYS A 118 -24.56 -18.97 46.50
CA LYS A 118 -25.47 -18.92 45.34
C LYS A 118 -25.34 -17.60 44.58
N GLN A 119 -25.33 -16.46 45.27
CA GLN A 119 -25.11 -15.14 44.66
C GLN A 119 -23.73 -15.00 44.01
N HIS A 120 -22.70 -15.65 44.54
CA HIS A 120 -21.36 -15.66 43.94
C HIS A 120 -21.33 -16.49 42.65
N ASN A 121 -21.97 -17.67 42.63
CA ASN A 121 -22.09 -18.48 41.42
C ASN A 121 -22.92 -17.77 40.33
N GLU A 122 -23.99 -17.07 40.72
CA GLU A 122 -24.78 -16.24 39.79
C GLU A 122 -23.94 -15.08 39.20
N LYS A 123 -23.07 -14.45 39.99
CA LYS A 123 -22.12 -13.43 39.48
C LYS A 123 -21.10 -14.04 38.52
N LEU A 124 -20.52 -15.19 38.85
CA LEU A 124 -19.54 -15.89 38.00
C LEU A 124 -20.16 -16.30 36.65
N ALA A 125 -21.37 -16.86 36.63
CA ALA A 125 -22.08 -17.18 35.39
C ALA A 125 -22.35 -15.93 34.53
N ASN A 126 -22.74 -14.81 35.16
CA ASN A 126 -22.91 -13.53 34.47
C ASN A 126 -21.59 -12.90 33.99
N GLN A 127 -20.45 -13.26 34.58
CA GLN A 127 -19.12 -12.87 34.09
C GLN A 127 -18.69 -13.73 32.90
N GLN A 128 -18.91 -15.05 32.95
CA GLN A 128 -18.62 -15.95 31.83
C GLN A 128 -19.40 -15.54 30.57
N ASN A 129 -20.72 -15.35 30.69
CA ASN A 129 -21.56 -14.91 29.56
C ASN A 129 -21.06 -13.60 28.90
N LYS A 130 -20.38 -12.71 29.65
CA LYS A 130 -19.77 -11.49 29.10
C LYS A 130 -18.46 -11.76 28.39
N LEU A 131 -17.63 -12.65 28.91
CA LEU A 131 -16.40 -13.11 28.24
C LEU A 131 -16.73 -13.80 26.92
N ASP A 132 -17.76 -14.65 26.90
CA ASP A 132 -18.21 -15.35 25.70
C ASP A 132 -18.69 -14.36 24.61
N VAL A 133 -19.44 -13.31 24.99
CA VAL A 133 -19.84 -12.24 24.08
C VAL A 133 -18.63 -11.45 23.56
N HIS A 134 -17.71 -11.05 24.44
CA HIS A 134 -16.51 -10.31 24.02
C HIS A 134 -15.57 -11.15 23.14
N GLN A 135 -15.51 -12.48 23.32
CA GLN A 135 -14.76 -13.37 22.44
C GLN A 135 -15.31 -13.32 21.01
N VAL A 136 -16.64 -13.39 20.83
CA VAL A 136 -17.30 -13.28 19.52
C VAL A 136 -17.09 -11.88 18.90
N GLU A 137 -17.07 -10.81 19.71
CA GLU A 137 -16.72 -9.46 19.25
C GLU A 137 -15.26 -9.37 18.78
N ILE A 138 -14.32 -9.97 19.52
CA ILE A 138 -12.89 -10.03 19.18
C ILE A 138 -12.68 -10.81 17.87
N GLU A 139 -13.27 -12.00 17.72
CA GLU A 139 -13.17 -12.82 16.52
C GLU A 139 -13.65 -12.06 15.27
N LYS A 140 -14.82 -11.41 15.38
CA LYS A 140 -15.38 -10.57 14.30
C LYS A 140 -14.46 -9.38 13.97
N ASN A 141 -13.82 -8.77 14.96
CA ASN A 141 -12.88 -7.67 14.74
C ASN A 141 -11.57 -8.15 14.09
N VAL A 142 -11.04 -9.30 14.50
CA VAL A 142 -9.87 -9.95 13.87
C VAL A 142 -10.17 -10.35 12.42
N GLU A 143 -11.37 -10.85 12.13
CA GLU A 143 -11.80 -11.16 10.76
C GLU A 143 -11.88 -9.88 9.89
N ASN A 144 -12.42 -8.78 10.43
CA ASN A 144 -12.48 -7.50 9.74
C ASN A 144 -11.08 -6.90 9.50
N ILE A 145 -10.18 -6.97 10.48
CA ILE A 145 -8.77 -6.56 10.31
C ILE A 145 -8.10 -7.40 9.22
N SER A 146 -8.29 -8.72 9.22
CA SER A 146 -7.74 -9.62 8.21
C SER A 146 -8.24 -9.29 6.79
N LYS A 147 -9.52 -8.92 6.63
CA LYS A 147 -10.07 -8.43 5.35
C LYS A 147 -9.41 -7.12 4.90
N ILE A 148 -9.19 -6.17 5.82
CA ILE A 148 -8.50 -4.90 5.55
C ILE A 148 -7.03 -5.14 5.16
N VAL A 149 -6.29 -5.96 5.91
CA VAL A 149 -4.89 -6.33 5.60
C VAL A 149 -4.79 -7.01 4.24
N THR A 150 -5.73 -7.90 3.91
CA THR A 150 -5.79 -8.54 2.58
C THR A 150 -6.00 -7.53 1.46
N ALA A 151 -6.90 -6.55 1.64
CA ALA A 151 -7.12 -5.48 0.66
C ALA A 151 -5.88 -4.57 0.51
N LEU A 152 -5.19 -4.26 1.62
CA LEU A 152 -3.95 -3.47 1.61
C LEU A 152 -2.78 -4.22 0.95
N LYS A 153 -2.70 -5.55 1.10
CA LYS A 153 -1.75 -6.40 0.35
C LYS A 153 -1.97 -6.29 -1.16
N VAL A 154 -3.20 -6.50 -1.63
CA VAL A 154 -3.56 -6.37 -3.05
C VAL A 154 -3.32 -4.94 -3.58
N PHE A 155 -3.45 -3.92 -2.73
CA PHE A 155 -3.11 -2.54 -3.09
C PHE A 155 -1.58 -2.31 -3.20
N LYS A 156 -0.79 -2.84 -2.25
CA LYS A 156 0.67 -2.85 -2.30
C LYS A 156 1.18 -3.55 -3.56
N GLU A 157 0.70 -4.77 -3.84
CA GLU A 157 1.06 -5.55 -5.03
C GLU A 157 0.79 -4.80 -6.34
N LYS A 158 -0.33 -4.06 -6.42
CA LYS A 158 -0.63 -3.20 -7.58
C LYS A 158 0.34 -2.03 -7.72
N LEU A 159 0.74 -1.41 -6.61
CA LEU A 159 1.70 -0.31 -6.62
C LEU A 159 3.12 -0.80 -6.96
N GLU A 160 3.55 -1.94 -6.41
CA GLU A 160 4.83 -2.60 -6.74
C GLU A 160 4.85 -3.09 -8.20
N GLY A 161 3.67 -3.35 -8.80
CA GLY A 161 3.51 -3.61 -10.23
C GLY A 161 3.77 -2.40 -11.14
N TYR A 162 3.73 -1.17 -10.62
CA TYR A 162 4.09 0.03 -11.39
C TYR A 162 5.61 0.20 -11.44
N LYS A 163 6.22 -0.46 -12.44
CA LYS A 163 7.68 -0.50 -12.70
C LYS A 163 8.43 0.85 -12.59
N HIS A 164 7.75 1.97 -12.84
CA HIS A 164 8.33 3.32 -12.86
C HIS A 164 7.84 4.23 -11.72
N LEU A 165 7.18 3.68 -10.69
CA LEU A 165 6.70 4.44 -9.52
C LEU A 165 7.85 5.10 -8.74
N THR A 166 8.99 4.42 -8.63
CA THR A 166 10.22 4.97 -8.04
C THR A 166 10.88 6.06 -8.89
N ASP A 167 10.52 6.14 -10.17
CA ASP A 167 11.23 6.96 -11.15
C ASP A 167 10.59 8.34 -11.29
N ILE A 168 9.50 8.63 -10.55
CA ILE A 168 8.75 9.89 -10.60
C ILE A 168 9.66 11.11 -10.36
N ASP A 169 10.51 11.07 -9.33
CA ASP A 169 11.44 12.16 -9.03
C ASP A 169 12.52 12.33 -10.13
N ILE A 170 12.86 11.26 -10.87
CA ILE A 170 13.78 11.31 -12.02
C ILE A 170 13.06 11.93 -13.22
N ILE A 171 11.86 11.43 -13.55
CA ILE A 171 11.00 11.90 -14.65
C ILE A 171 10.68 13.38 -14.48
N TRP A 172 10.37 13.84 -13.26
CA TRP A 172 10.18 15.26 -12.94
C TRP A 172 11.40 16.11 -13.28
N ASN A 173 12.59 15.68 -12.87
CA ASN A 173 13.84 16.39 -13.16
C ASN A 173 14.18 16.36 -14.67
N ASP A 174 13.91 15.27 -15.38
CA ASP A 174 14.06 15.18 -16.83
C ASP A 174 13.07 16.09 -17.57
N CYS A 175 11.78 16.11 -17.19
CA CYS A 175 10.79 17.05 -17.72
C CYS A 175 11.22 18.50 -17.51
N LYS A 176 11.74 18.83 -16.31
CA LYS A 176 12.29 20.16 -15.98
C LYS A 176 13.54 20.49 -16.79
N MET A 177 14.41 19.53 -17.07
CA MET A 177 15.55 19.71 -17.98
C MET A 177 15.12 19.89 -19.44
N ILE A 178 14.09 19.15 -19.89
CA ILE A 178 13.51 19.27 -21.24
C ILE A 178 12.87 20.65 -21.42
N GLN A 179 12.08 21.13 -20.45
CA GLN A 179 11.48 22.47 -20.48
C GLN A 179 12.55 23.58 -20.61
N ASN A 180 13.64 23.49 -19.85
CA ASN A 180 14.76 24.41 -19.97
C ASN A 180 15.46 24.34 -21.35
N LYS A 181 15.65 23.13 -21.91
CA LYS A 181 16.21 22.95 -23.26
C LYS A 181 15.29 23.53 -24.34
N ILE A 182 13.97 23.29 -24.25
CA ILE A 182 12.96 23.84 -25.17
C ILE A 182 13.00 25.37 -25.14
N ARG A 183 13.08 25.99 -23.96
CA ARG A 183 13.22 27.45 -23.84
C ARG A 183 14.47 27.96 -24.57
N VAL A 184 15.64 27.35 -24.34
CA VAL A 184 16.90 27.74 -25.02
C VAL A 184 16.82 27.56 -26.54
N VAL A 185 16.07 26.56 -27.03
CA VAL A 185 15.80 26.39 -28.46
C VAL A 185 14.88 27.49 -28.99
N SER A 186 13.81 27.84 -28.27
CA SER A 186 12.90 28.95 -28.63
C SER A 186 13.62 30.30 -28.69
N ASP A 187 14.47 30.59 -27.69
CA ASP A 187 15.33 31.77 -27.65
C ASP A 187 16.26 31.82 -28.88
N ARG A 188 16.81 30.67 -29.31
CA ARG A 188 17.66 30.57 -30.52
C ARG A 188 16.87 30.73 -31.83
N ILE A 189 15.70 30.11 -31.95
CA ILE A 189 14.82 30.25 -33.13
C ILE A 189 14.40 31.72 -33.31
N THR A 190 14.03 32.39 -32.22
CA THR A 190 13.66 33.82 -32.23
C THR A 190 14.81 34.69 -32.76
N ASN A 191 16.03 34.46 -32.27
CA ASN A 191 17.23 35.18 -32.73
C ASN A 191 17.58 34.86 -34.20
N PHE A 192 17.44 33.60 -34.63
CA PHE A 192 17.66 33.20 -36.02
C PHE A 192 16.62 33.81 -36.98
N SER A 193 15.35 33.87 -36.57
CA SER A 193 14.28 34.53 -37.33
C SER A 193 14.55 36.02 -37.50
N LYS A 194 14.99 36.71 -36.42
CA LYS A 194 15.38 38.12 -36.49
C LYS A 194 16.53 38.35 -37.47
N LYS A 195 17.60 37.54 -37.39
CA LYS A 195 18.72 37.64 -38.33
C LYS A 195 18.30 37.33 -39.77
N THR A 196 17.45 36.32 -39.98
CA THR A 196 16.95 35.97 -41.32
C THR A 196 16.19 37.13 -41.95
N MET A 197 15.41 37.88 -41.15
CA MET A 197 14.74 39.10 -41.61
C MET A 197 15.74 40.21 -41.98
N GLU A 198 16.77 40.43 -41.16
CA GLU A 198 17.86 41.39 -41.45
C GLU A 198 18.64 41.04 -42.73
N ASP A 199 18.93 39.76 -42.95
CA ASP A 199 19.59 39.26 -44.15
C ASP A 199 18.68 39.38 -45.40
N ILE A 200 17.36 39.13 -45.27
CA ILE A 200 16.37 39.35 -46.34
C ILE A 200 16.29 40.84 -46.72
N ASP A 201 16.23 41.75 -45.74
CA ASP A 201 16.23 43.19 -46.01
C ASP A 201 17.55 43.65 -46.66
N SER A 202 18.69 43.07 -46.26
CA SER A 202 19.97 43.29 -46.92
C SER A 202 19.96 42.87 -48.39
N VAL A 203 19.40 41.69 -48.69
CA VAL A 203 19.27 41.17 -50.07
C VAL A 203 18.28 42.01 -50.90
N ASN A 204 17.13 42.38 -50.34
CA ASN A 204 16.14 43.22 -51.03
C ASN A 204 16.73 44.59 -51.41
N ASN A 205 17.47 45.23 -50.51
CA ASN A 205 18.13 46.50 -50.78
C ASN A 205 19.22 46.38 -51.85
N LYS A 206 20.02 45.30 -51.84
CA LYS A 206 21.01 45.01 -52.90
C LYS A 206 20.35 44.74 -54.26
N ASN A 207 19.27 43.96 -54.28
CA ASN A 207 18.55 43.62 -55.51
C ASN A 207 17.88 44.86 -56.13
N LYS A 208 17.34 45.76 -55.31
CA LYS A 208 16.87 47.08 -55.75
C LYS A 208 18.00 47.91 -56.36
N ALA A 209 19.15 48.03 -55.67
CA ALA A 209 20.30 48.78 -56.18
C ALA A 209 20.86 48.21 -57.50
N LEU A 210 20.82 46.88 -57.67
CA LEU A 210 21.19 46.20 -58.91
C LEU A 210 20.17 46.46 -60.03
N SER A 211 18.87 46.42 -59.74
CA SER A 211 17.82 46.81 -60.70
C SER A 211 17.97 48.26 -61.15
N ASP A 212 18.24 49.18 -60.20
CA ASP A 212 18.53 50.58 -60.50
C ASP A 212 19.81 50.74 -61.34
N GLN A 213 20.81 49.86 -61.15
CA GLN A 213 22.01 49.83 -62.01
C GLN A 213 21.70 49.31 -63.41
N VAL A 214 21.04 48.16 -63.55
CA VAL A 214 20.66 47.61 -64.86
C VAL A 214 19.82 48.62 -65.66
N ASN A 215 18.93 49.36 -65.00
CA ASN A 215 18.19 50.46 -65.63
C ASN A 215 19.09 51.61 -66.13
N ARG A 216 20.14 52.00 -65.36
CA ARG A 216 21.14 52.97 -65.82
C ARG A 216 21.94 52.44 -67.01
N ASP A 217 22.42 51.20 -66.92
CA ASP A 217 23.28 50.59 -67.93
C ASP A 217 22.51 50.38 -69.26
N ILE A 218 21.21 50.04 -69.20
CA ILE A 218 20.31 50.02 -70.37
C ILE A 218 20.14 51.41 -71.00
N ILE A 219 20.08 52.48 -70.20
CA ILE A 219 20.00 53.86 -70.71
C ILE A 219 21.32 54.26 -71.39
N THR A 220 22.46 53.93 -70.78
CA THR A 220 23.80 54.16 -71.36
C THR A 220 23.95 53.41 -72.69
N LEU A 221 23.70 52.10 -72.73
CA LEU A 221 23.76 51.29 -73.94
C LEU A 221 22.76 51.74 -75.02
N ARG A 222 21.59 52.27 -74.64
CA ARG A 222 20.64 52.88 -75.60
C ARG A 222 21.18 54.18 -76.20
N ASN A 223 21.86 55.00 -75.41
CA ASN A 223 22.50 56.24 -75.88
C ASN A 223 23.72 55.93 -76.76
N GLU A 224 24.52 54.92 -76.40
CA GLU A 224 25.63 54.44 -77.22
C GLU A 224 25.16 53.78 -78.52
N ALA A 225 24.12 52.96 -78.50
CA ALA A 225 23.53 52.41 -79.72
C ALA A 225 22.94 53.51 -80.63
N LYS A 226 22.49 54.63 -80.04
CA LYS A 226 22.09 55.83 -80.78
C LYS A 226 23.30 56.56 -81.38
N SER A 227 24.36 56.81 -80.63
CA SER A 227 25.58 57.47 -81.15
C SER A 227 26.30 56.60 -82.18
N PHE A 228 26.30 55.27 -82.02
CA PHE A 228 26.73 54.33 -83.07
C PHE A 228 25.85 54.41 -84.32
N LYS A 229 24.52 54.50 -84.19
CA LYS A 229 23.63 54.70 -85.34
C LYS A 229 23.92 56.02 -86.08
N GLU A 230 24.19 57.09 -85.33
CA GLU A 230 24.55 58.40 -85.88
C GLU A 230 25.95 58.37 -86.53
N PHE A 231 26.92 57.70 -85.90
CA PHE A 231 28.24 57.42 -86.48
C PHE A 231 28.16 56.56 -87.73
N PHE A 232 27.33 55.51 -87.78
CA PHE A 232 27.16 54.70 -88.99
C PHE A 232 26.44 55.47 -90.11
N ALA A 233 25.61 56.48 -89.81
CA ALA A 233 25.05 57.37 -90.81
C ALA A 233 26.09 58.36 -91.37
N ASP A 234 27.00 58.87 -90.54
CA ASP A 234 28.16 59.65 -90.97
C ASP A 234 29.20 58.80 -91.71
N LEU A 235 29.43 57.56 -91.27
CA LEU A 235 30.28 56.58 -91.94
C LEU A 235 29.69 56.17 -93.29
N SER A 236 28.36 56.05 -93.43
CA SER A 236 27.72 55.84 -94.73
C SER A 236 28.06 56.98 -95.68
N LYS A 237 27.87 58.25 -95.27
CA LYS A 237 28.27 59.43 -96.07
C LYS A 237 29.76 59.47 -96.39
N LYS A 238 30.61 58.97 -95.49
CA LYS A 238 32.06 58.87 -95.73
C LYS A 238 32.42 57.70 -96.62
N ILE A 239 31.66 56.60 -96.62
CA ILE A 239 31.78 55.50 -97.58
C ILE A 239 31.34 56.00 -98.97
N ASP A 240 30.24 56.76 -99.06
CA ASP A 240 29.82 57.43 -100.30
C ASP A 240 30.97 58.33 -100.84
N TYR A 241 31.60 59.13 -99.96
CA TYR A 241 32.75 60.00 -100.30
C TYR A 241 34.08 59.25 -100.51
N THR A 242 34.22 58.00 -100.05
CA THR A 242 35.44 57.20 -100.21
C THR A 242 35.29 56.21 -101.38
N ALA A 243 34.08 55.94 -101.86
CA ALA A 243 33.82 55.29 -103.14
C ALA A 243 34.39 56.11 -104.30
N ASP A 244 34.29 57.45 -104.23
CA ASP A 244 34.95 58.40 -105.15
C ASP A 244 36.51 58.32 -105.12
N LEU A 245 37.11 57.61 -104.16
CA LEU A 245 38.56 57.63 -103.92
C LEU A 245 39.23 56.23 -103.94
N LEU A 246 38.48 55.16 -103.64
CA LEU A 246 38.95 53.77 -103.69
C LEU A 246 38.85 53.11 -105.07
N ASP A 247 38.64 53.90 -106.12
CA ASP A 247 38.95 53.53 -107.52
C ASP A 247 40.46 53.22 -107.72
N ASN A 248 41.28 53.44 -106.69
CA ASN A 248 42.71 53.11 -106.64
C ASN A 248 43.08 52.14 -105.49
N GLN A 249 43.51 50.93 -105.87
CA GLN A 249 44.41 50.00 -105.14
C GLN A 249 43.83 49.06 -104.05
N ILE A 250 43.54 47.82 -104.46
CA ILE A 250 43.22 46.56 -103.71
C ILE A 250 43.85 45.39 -104.53
N PRO A 251 44.29 44.20 -104.02
CA PRO A 251 44.08 43.48 -102.73
C PRO A 251 45.39 43.15 -101.93
N VAL A 252 45.48 42.37 -100.82
CA VAL A 252 45.31 40.88 -100.58
C VAL A 252 45.27 40.54 -99.04
N ILE A 253 44.70 39.39 -98.60
CA ILE A 253 44.39 38.99 -97.17
C ILE A 253 44.48 37.43 -96.92
N GLN A 254 44.82 36.91 -95.68
CA GLN A 254 44.47 35.60 -94.97
C GLN A 254 45.56 35.12 -93.93
N GLU A 255 45.47 34.10 -93.00
CA GLU A 255 44.44 33.56 -92.03
C GLU A 255 45.00 32.41 -91.07
N THR A 256 44.17 31.77 -90.19
CA THR A 256 44.39 30.52 -89.33
C THR A 256 45.21 30.65 -87.99
N ALA A 257 45.36 29.72 -86.98
CA ALA A 257 44.98 28.30 -86.64
C ALA A 257 45.07 27.99 -85.07
N ALA A 258 44.64 26.82 -84.51
CA ALA A 258 44.79 26.43 -83.05
C ALA A 258 44.57 24.92 -82.63
N PHE A 259 45.10 24.45 -81.46
CA PHE A 259 44.81 23.15 -80.70
C PHE A 259 45.36 23.22 -79.21
N SER A 260 45.46 22.28 -78.22
CA SER A 260 45.35 20.79 -78.00
C SER A 260 45.28 20.38 -76.46
N GLU A 261 45.09 19.08 -76.04
CA GLU A 261 45.00 18.56 -74.63
C GLU A 261 45.26 17.00 -74.50
N GLN A 262 45.72 16.38 -73.36
CA GLN A 262 45.41 14.96 -72.88
C GLN A 262 46.08 14.30 -71.59
N LEU A 263 45.32 13.44 -70.84
CA LEU A 263 45.62 12.14 -70.06
C LEU A 263 46.50 12.03 -68.74
N LYS A 264 46.54 10.94 -67.88
CA LYS A 264 45.57 9.96 -67.22
C LYS A 264 46.27 8.85 -66.30
N ILE A 265 45.51 7.99 -65.53
CA ILE A 265 45.81 6.60 -64.94
C ILE A 265 46.50 6.56 -63.51
N LYS A 266 46.40 5.59 -62.52
CA LYS A 266 45.82 4.20 -62.22
C LYS A 266 45.33 4.04 -60.72
N VAL A 267 44.88 2.84 -60.26
CA VAL A 267 44.44 2.41 -58.86
C VAL A 267 44.72 0.88 -58.59
N ASP A 268 44.76 0.38 -57.33
CA ASP A 268 44.78 -1.07 -56.92
C ASP A 268 43.94 -1.41 -55.64
N ASP A 269 43.73 -2.72 -55.32
CA ASP A 269 42.57 -3.27 -54.55
C ASP A 269 42.87 -4.62 -53.78
N VAL A 270 41.82 -5.26 -53.19
CA VAL A 270 41.67 -6.68 -52.71
C VAL A 270 42.20 -6.98 -51.27
N TRP A 271 41.56 -7.72 -50.32
CA TRP A 271 40.70 -8.94 -50.30
C TRP A 271 39.61 -8.99 -49.16
N LYS A 272 38.81 -10.07 -49.04
CA LYS A 272 37.52 -10.20 -48.27
C LYS A 272 37.24 -11.62 -47.66
N HIS A 273 36.22 -11.77 -46.78
CA HIS A 273 35.52 -13.02 -46.31
C HIS A 273 36.23 -13.94 -45.26
N THR A 274 35.64 -14.93 -44.52
CA THR A 274 34.28 -15.36 -43.97
C THR A 274 34.44 -16.84 -43.45
N GLU A 275 33.69 -17.56 -42.57
CA GLU A 275 32.38 -17.55 -41.82
C GLU A 275 32.48 -17.10 -40.32
N ASN A 276 31.47 -17.05 -39.42
CA ASN A 276 30.06 -17.54 -39.26
C ASN A 276 29.83 -18.94 -38.57
N HIS A 277 28.57 -19.25 -38.15
CA HIS A 277 28.05 -20.43 -37.38
C HIS A 277 28.32 -20.50 -35.85
N LYS A 278 27.46 -21.03 -34.95
CA LYS A 278 26.01 -21.43 -34.97
C LYS A 278 25.42 -21.50 -33.52
N LEU A 279 24.10 -21.60 -33.38
CA LEU A 279 23.27 -21.44 -32.15
C LEU A 279 22.76 -22.75 -31.49
N CYS A 280 22.57 -22.71 -30.15
CA CYS A 280 21.56 -23.43 -29.32
C CYS A 280 21.79 -24.90 -28.83
N ILE A 281 21.56 -25.11 -27.50
CA ILE A 281 20.79 -26.20 -26.79
C ILE A 281 21.33 -26.30 -25.33
N LYS A 282 20.55 -26.02 -24.25
CA LYS A 282 19.45 -26.78 -23.57
C LYS A 282 19.94 -28.07 -22.83
N ASN A 283 19.46 -28.48 -21.64
CA ASN A 283 18.63 -27.87 -20.56
C ASN A 283 18.50 -28.85 -19.33
N LEU A 284 18.04 -28.38 -18.14
CA LEU A 284 17.45 -29.17 -17.00
C LEU A 284 18.39 -30.16 -16.25
N GLU A 285 18.15 -30.71 -15.03
CA GLU A 285 17.25 -30.54 -13.84
C GLU A 285 18.00 -31.19 -12.63
N GLN A 286 18.02 -30.72 -11.37
CA GLN A 286 16.99 -30.58 -10.29
C GLN A 286 16.68 -31.90 -9.50
N VAL A 287 15.99 -31.80 -8.33
CA VAL A 287 15.31 -32.87 -7.52
C VAL A 287 16.22 -33.59 -6.47
N ASP A 288 15.86 -33.90 -5.20
CA ASP A 288 14.56 -33.98 -4.48
C ASP A 288 14.53 -33.77 -2.91
N LYS A 289 13.30 -33.63 -2.35
CA LYS A 289 12.65 -34.04 -1.05
C LYS A 289 13.39 -34.10 0.33
N VAL A 290 12.82 -33.74 1.51
CA VAL A 290 11.45 -33.34 2.04
C VAL A 290 10.46 -34.53 2.25
N HIS A 291 9.63 -34.71 3.31
CA HIS A 291 9.15 -33.89 4.46
C HIS A 291 10.06 -33.94 5.72
N THR A 292 9.69 -34.27 6.99
CA THR A 292 8.55 -34.97 7.67
C THR A 292 8.45 -34.58 9.18
N ASP A 293 7.33 -34.65 9.92
CA ASP A 293 5.88 -34.51 9.65
C ASP A 293 5.10 -34.43 11.01
N LYS A 294 3.91 -33.80 11.05
CA LYS A 294 2.78 -33.91 12.04
C LYS A 294 2.99 -34.03 13.57
N LEU A 295 2.66 -32.95 14.32
CA LEU A 295 2.24 -33.02 15.74
C LEU A 295 1.16 -31.98 16.18
N ASP A 296 0.80 -31.00 15.35
CA ASP A 296 0.26 -29.71 15.83
C ASP A 296 -1.27 -29.60 16.10
N GLU A 297 -2.09 -30.62 15.77
CA GLU A 297 -3.53 -30.42 15.51
C GLU A 297 -4.41 -30.01 16.71
N LEU A 298 -3.91 -29.97 17.95
CA LEU A 298 -4.62 -29.40 19.11
C LEU A 298 -4.08 -28.04 19.60
N VAL A 299 -2.88 -27.64 19.16
CA VAL A 299 -2.31 -26.29 19.40
C VAL A 299 -2.83 -25.29 18.34
N GLN A 300 -3.30 -25.82 17.20
CA GLN A 300 -3.75 -25.06 16.03
C GLN A 300 -4.98 -24.15 16.21
N SER A 301 -5.73 -24.12 17.32
CA SER A 301 -6.82 -23.13 17.48
C SER A 301 -6.31 -21.78 17.97
N ASP A 302 -5.72 -21.75 19.18
CA ASP A 302 -5.22 -20.53 19.79
C ASP A 302 -3.99 -20.01 19.04
N SER A 303 -3.12 -20.91 18.57
CA SER A 303 -2.02 -20.51 17.68
C SER A 303 -2.51 -19.99 16.33
N ARG A 304 -3.73 -20.30 15.84
CA ARG A 304 -4.27 -19.62 14.64
C ARG A 304 -4.73 -18.20 14.93
N ILE A 305 -5.18 -17.88 16.16
CA ILE A 305 -5.49 -16.50 16.53
C ILE A 305 -4.19 -15.71 16.72
N LEU A 306 -3.23 -16.25 17.48
CA LEU A 306 -1.92 -15.62 17.65
C LEU A 306 -1.16 -15.50 16.32
N GLN A 307 -1.02 -16.55 15.51
CA GLN A 307 -0.40 -16.44 14.17
C GLN A 307 -1.14 -15.44 13.26
N ARG A 308 -2.45 -15.25 13.39
CA ARG A 308 -3.16 -14.21 12.64
C ARG A 308 -2.87 -12.81 13.18
N ILE A 309 -2.70 -12.64 14.48
CA ILE A 309 -2.26 -11.38 15.09
C ILE A 309 -0.81 -11.08 14.72
N ASP A 310 0.10 -12.03 14.92
CA ASP A 310 1.54 -11.92 14.60
C ASP A 310 1.78 -11.71 13.09
N SER A 311 1.04 -12.42 12.23
CA SER A 311 1.09 -12.21 10.77
C SER A 311 0.49 -10.86 10.40
N ASN A 312 -0.63 -10.44 10.98
CA ASN A 312 -1.18 -9.11 10.74
C ASN A 312 -0.22 -8.02 11.25
N GLU A 313 0.50 -8.23 12.36
CA GLU A 313 1.51 -7.30 12.87
C GLU A 313 2.73 -7.22 11.95
N GLY A 314 3.23 -8.37 11.47
CA GLY A 314 4.26 -8.41 10.43
C GLY A 314 3.82 -7.67 9.16
N ASP A 315 2.62 -7.99 8.66
CA ASP A 315 2.02 -7.34 7.49
C ASP A 315 1.83 -5.83 7.68
N ILE A 316 1.39 -5.39 8.88
CA ILE A 316 1.23 -3.97 9.22
C ILE A 316 2.58 -3.26 9.31
N ASN A 317 3.62 -3.91 9.83
CA ASN A 317 4.98 -3.34 9.88
C ASN A 317 5.59 -3.26 8.48
N ASP A 318 5.36 -4.24 7.62
CA ASP A 318 5.73 -4.21 6.19
C ASP A 318 4.99 -3.10 5.43
N LEU A 319 3.67 -2.99 5.62
CA LEU A 319 2.85 -1.90 5.05
C LEU A 319 3.27 -0.53 5.58
N LYS A 320 3.70 -0.42 6.83
CA LYS A 320 4.26 0.80 7.43
C LYS A 320 5.61 1.15 6.81
N SER A 321 6.52 0.18 6.63
CA SER A 321 7.78 0.39 5.91
C SER A 321 7.52 0.83 4.45
N TYR A 322 6.52 0.24 3.80
CA TYR A 322 6.10 0.62 2.45
C TYR A 322 5.50 2.03 2.38
N LYS A 323 4.70 2.42 3.38
CA LYS A 323 4.17 3.78 3.51
C LYS A 323 5.29 4.82 3.66
N GLU A 324 6.30 4.57 4.50
CA GLU A 324 7.40 5.53 4.63
C GLU A 324 8.27 5.62 3.36
N LYS A 325 8.33 4.56 2.54
CA LYS A 325 8.95 4.62 1.20
C LYS A 325 8.13 5.46 0.22
N LEU A 326 6.79 5.32 0.21
CA LEU A 326 5.89 6.17 -0.59
C LEU A 326 6.00 7.65 -0.18
N ASN A 327 5.96 7.94 1.13
CA ASN A 327 6.15 9.29 1.69
C ASN A 327 7.52 9.91 1.31
N GLY A 328 8.51 9.08 0.95
CA GLY A 328 9.84 9.51 0.53
C GLY A 328 9.94 9.94 -0.94
N ILE A 329 8.93 9.68 -1.77
CA ILE A 329 8.88 10.12 -3.17
C ILE A 329 8.38 11.57 -3.18
N TYR A 330 9.28 12.52 -3.39
CA TYR A 330 9.02 13.93 -3.05
C TYR A 330 8.00 14.60 -3.98
N HIS A 331 7.94 14.15 -5.25
CA HIS A 331 7.03 14.66 -6.28
C HIS A 331 5.87 13.70 -6.61
N LEU A 332 5.49 12.81 -5.67
CA LEU A 332 4.38 11.87 -5.86
C LEU A 332 3.02 12.56 -6.04
N GLU A 333 2.78 13.68 -5.36
CA GLU A 333 1.55 14.49 -5.51
C GLU A 333 1.57 15.38 -6.77
N ASP A 334 2.73 15.62 -7.38
CA ASP A 334 2.87 16.43 -8.59
C ASP A 334 2.50 15.68 -9.88
N VAL A 335 2.30 14.35 -9.83
CA VAL A 335 2.13 13.47 -11.01
C VAL A 335 1.05 13.96 -11.98
N ASP A 336 -0.11 14.40 -11.50
CA ASP A 336 -1.19 14.91 -12.37
C ASP A 336 -0.79 16.21 -13.09
N ASN A 337 -0.01 17.07 -12.42
CA ASN A 337 0.52 18.31 -13.00
C ASN A 337 1.61 18.00 -14.05
N ILE A 338 2.46 17.00 -13.78
CA ILE A 338 3.45 16.49 -14.74
C ILE A 338 2.73 15.96 -15.99
N TRP A 339 1.76 15.07 -15.80
CA TRP A 339 1.05 14.41 -16.90
C TRP A 339 0.38 15.43 -17.82
N LYS A 340 -0.34 16.40 -17.24
CA LYS A 340 -0.97 17.49 -17.98
C LYS A 340 0.05 18.38 -18.71
N SER A 341 1.18 18.72 -18.08
CA SER A 341 2.23 19.52 -18.73
C SER A 341 2.90 18.76 -19.90
N VAL A 342 3.09 17.45 -19.76
CA VAL A 342 3.62 16.59 -20.83
C VAL A 342 2.62 16.45 -21.98
N GLU A 343 1.33 16.29 -21.70
CA GLU A 343 0.25 16.24 -22.71
C GLU A 343 0.13 17.57 -23.47
N GLU A 344 0.18 18.70 -22.76
CA GLU A 344 0.14 20.03 -23.36
C GLU A 344 1.37 20.32 -24.24
N HIS A 345 2.59 20.02 -23.75
CA HIS A 345 3.81 20.16 -24.55
C HIS A 345 3.87 19.17 -25.73
N THR A 346 3.32 17.96 -25.60
CA THR A 346 3.20 17.00 -26.72
C THR A 346 2.26 17.52 -27.79
N SER A 347 1.16 18.16 -27.40
CA SER A 347 0.22 18.81 -28.30
C SER A 347 0.87 19.99 -29.04
N GLN A 348 1.56 20.87 -28.31
CA GLN A 348 2.32 22.00 -28.87
C GLN A 348 3.42 21.56 -29.84
N LEU A 349 4.15 20.48 -29.52
CA LEU A 349 5.19 19.91 -30.38
C LEU A 349 4.61 19.28 -31.65
N THR A 350 3.48 18.59 -31.54
CA THR A 350 2.76 18.01 -32.68
C THR A 350 2.23 19.09 -33.63
N GLU A 351 1.77 20.21 -33.08
CA GLU A 351 1.35 21.38 -33.87
C GLU A 351 2.57 22.08 -34.52
N SER A 352 3.68 22.24 -33.79
CA SER A 352 4.90 22.84 -34.35
C SER A 352 5.45 22.04 -35.51
N ARG A 353 5.47 20.71 -35.39
CA ARG A 353 5.88 19.83 -36.49
C ARG A 353 5.05 20.03 -37.75
N LYS A 354 3.73 20.21 -37.63
CA LYS A 354 2.87 20.53 -38.78
C LYS A 354 3.26 21.86 -39.43
N ARG A 355 3.56 22.90 -38.63
CA ARG A 355 4.06 24.18 -39.14
C ARG A 355 5.42 24.04 -39.83
N ASP A 356 6.29 23.18 -39.33
CA ASP A 356 7.60 22.91 -39.93
C ASP A 356 7.45 22.16 -41.28
N ASP A 357 6.54 21.17 -41.35
CA ASP A 357 6.18 20.44 -42.58
C ASP A 357 5.53 21.38 -43.63
N GLU A 358 4.61 22.26 -43.20
CA GLU A 358 3.99 23.29 -44.06
C GLU A 358 5.02 24.33 -44.54
N LEU A 359 5.93 24.79 -43.67
CA LEU A 359 7.00 25.72 -44.00
C LEU A 359 7.97 25.10 -45.01
N ALA A 360 8.33 23.82 -44.85
CA ALA A 360 9.16 23.10 -45.81
C ALA A 360 8.50 23.02 -47.19
N TYR A 361 7.19 22.75 -47.25
CA TYR A 361 6.42 22.78 -48.51
C TYR A 361 6.39 24.18 -49.14
N VAL A 362 6.18 25.24 -48.36
CA VAL A 362 6.21 26.63 -48.86
C VAL A 362 7.59 27.03 -49.36
N ILE A 363 8.67 26.66 -48.66
CA ILE A 363 10.05 26.91 -49.09
C ILE A 363 10.34 26.20 -50.42
N GLN A 364 9.98 24.93 -50.54
CA GLN A 364 10.20 24.17 -51.77
C GLN A 364 9.39 24.74 -52.95
N LYS A 365 8.10 25.06 -52.74
CA LYS A 365 7.27 25.71 -53.77
C LYS A 365 7.84 27.07 -54.21
N ASN A 366 8.28 27.91 -53.26
CA ASN A 366 8.85 29.21 -53.56
C ASN A 366 10.17 29.09 -54.33
N LYS A 367 10.99 28.08 -54.00
CA LYS A 367 12.19 27.74 -54.77
C LYS A 367 11.85 27.38 -56.21
N ASP A 368 10.91 26.45 -56.42
CA ASP A 368 10.52 26.01 -57.77
C ASP A 368 9.94 27.16 -58.61
N GLU A 369 9.23 28.10 -57.98
CA GLU A 369 8.72 29.31 -58.65
C GLU A 369 9.84 30.31 -58.99
N VAL A 370 10.85 30.46 -58.13
CA VAL A 370 12.04 31.30 -58.38
C VAL A 370 12.91 30.70 -59.48
N ASP A 371 13.21 29.40 -59.42
CA ASP A 371 14.00 28.69 -60.45
C ASP A 371 13.31 28.80 -61.82
N LYS A 372 11.97 28.68 -61.88
CA LYS A 372 11.18 28.91 -63.10
C LYS A 372 11.26 30.37 -63.60
N LYS A 373 11.17 31.36 -62.71
CA LYS A 373 11.30 32.79 -63.08
C LYS A 373 12.70 33.12 -63.59
N ILE A 374 13.75 32.54 -63.00
CA ILE A 374 15.12 32.68 -63.48
C ILE A 374 15.27 32.07 -64.88
N ALA A 375 14.72 30.87 -65.12
CA ALA A 375 14.76 30.23 -66.43
C ALA A 375 14.06 31.07 -67.53
N ASP A 376 12.89 31.64 -67.25
CA ASP A 376 12.14 32.49 -68.18
C ASP A 376 12.87 33.81 -68.50
N VAL A 377 13.47 34.45 -67.49
CA VAL A 377 14.31 35.65 -67.67
C VAL A 377 15.55 35.33 -68.49
N VAL A 378 16.23 34.20 -68.23
CA VAL A 378 17.40 33.76 -69.00
C VAL A 378 17.03 33.41 -70.44
N GLN A 379 15.92 32.71 -70.67
CA GLN A 379 15.44 32.40 -72.03
C GLN A 379 15.07 33.68 -72.80
N THR A 380 14.41 34.65 -72.15
CA THR A 380 14.08 35.95 -72.73
C THR A 380 15.33 36.76 -73.05
N ALA A 381 16.31 36.79 -72.15
CA ALA A 381 17.60 37.44 -72.38
C ALA A 381 18.36 36.81 -73.56
N ASN A 382 18.47 35.47 -73.59
CA ASN A 382 19.11 34.74 -74.68
C ASN A 382 18.42 35.00 -76.03
N SER A 383 17.08 35.00 -76.07
CA SER A 383 16.29 35.29 -77.28
C SER A 383 16.54 36.71 -77.80
N ASN A 384 16.62 37.69 -76.89
CA ASN A 384 16.94 39.08 -77.23
C ASN A 384 18.39 39.23 -77.72
N VAL A 385 19.35 38.55 -77.07
CA VAL A 385 20.76 38.50 -77.50
C VAL A 385 20.89 37.84 -78.88
N GLU A 386 20.16 36.76 -79.16
CA GLU A 386 20.18 36.11 -80.47
C GLU A 386 19.53 36.99 -81.56
N TYR A 387 18.42 37.67 -81.26
CA TYR A 387 17.78 38.65 -82.15
C TYR A 387 18.71 39.82 -82.47
N LEU A 388 19.38 40.40 -81.46
CA LEU A 388 20.38 41.45 -81.64
C LEU A 388 21.58 40.93 -82.43
N THR A 389 22.06 39.72 -82.15
CA THR A 389 23.15 39.07 -82.89
C THR A 389 22.77 38.84 -84.36
N LYS A 390 21.54 38.40 -84.65
CA LYS A 390 21.01 38.28 -86.02
C LYS A 390 20.94 39.63 -86.71
N ARG A 391 20.51 40.71 -86.02
CA ARG A 391 20.50 42.06 -86.59
C ARG A 391 21.89 42.66 -86.79
N ILE A 392 22.85 42.35 -85.93
CA ILE A 392 24.26 42.72 -86.10
C ILE A 392 24.85 41.94 -87.28
N LYS A 393 24.57 40.63 -87.41
CA LYS A 393 24.96 39.83 -88.58
C LYS A 393 24.31 40.35 -89.87
N TYR A 394 23.05 40.76 -89.87
CA TYR A 394 22.44 41.40 -91.04
C TYR A 394 23.02 42.77 -91.33
N ALA A 395 23.32 43.61 -90.33
CA ALA A 395 24.03 44.87 -90.55
C ALA A 395 25.44 44.63 -91.12
N TYR A 396 26.13 43.58 -90.67
CA TYR A 396 27.44 43.15 -91.16
C TYR A 396 27.38 42.50 -92.55
N TRP A 397 26.31 41.80 -92.90
CA TRP A 397 26.05 41.30 -94.26
C TRP A 397 25.56 42.38 -95.21
N ILE A 398 24.87 43.41 -94.72
CA ILE A 398 24.50 44.58 -95.52
C ILE A 398 25.73 45.45 -95.74
N ALA A 399 26.55 45.72 -94.71
CA ALA A 399 27.78 46.50 -94.86
C ALA A 399 28.88 45.73 -95.62
N GLY A 400 29.05 44.44 -95.34
CA GLY A 400 29.98 43.56 -96.04
C GLY A 400 29.49 43.14 -97.43
N GLY A 401 28.18 43.15 -97.65
CA GLY A 401 27.55 42.92 -98.96
C GLY A 401 27.43 44.17 -99.81
N SER A 402 27.33 45.37 -99.22
CA SER A 402 27.50 46.64 -99.94
C SER A 402 28.97 46.92 -100.22
N ALA A 403 29.89 46.59 -99.32
CA ALA A 403 31.32 46.54 -99.61
C ALA A 403 31.62 45.45 -100.68
N GLY A 404 30.97 44.29 -100.62
CA GLY A 404 31.10 43.23 -101.62
C GLY A 404 30.55 43.62 -102.99
N LEU A 405 29.40 44.30 -103.04
CA LEU A 405 28.86 44.91 -104.27
C LEU A 405 29.77 46.01 -104.79
N ALA A 406 30.27 46.92 -103.93
CA ALA A 406 31.24 47.94 -104.33
C ALA A 406 32.53 47.30 -104.88
N ILE A 407 33.02 46.20 -104.28
CA ILE A 407 34.16 45.43 -104.80
C ILE A 407 33.82 44.78 -106.16
N ILE A 408 32.61 44.26 -106.36
CA ILE A 408 32.18 43.67 -107.64
C ILE A 408 31.96 44.75 -108.71
N GLU A 409 31.44 45.91 -108.35
CA GLU A 409 31.17 47.06 -109.23
C GLU A 409 32.47 47.73 -109.66
N LEU A 410 33.44 47.84 -108.73
CA LEU A 410 34.85 48.15 -109.00
C LEU A 410 35.48 47.13 -109.95
N ILE A 411 35.29 45.83 -109.73
CA ILE A 411 35.78 44.76 -110.63
C ILE A 411 35.13 44.85 -112.03
N LEU A 412 33.84 45.18 -112.13
CA LEU A 412 33.13 45.36 -113.41
C LEU A 412 33.60 46.61 -114.17
N LEU A 413 33.92 47.70 -113.48
CA LEU A 413 34.55 48.89 -114.06
C LEU A 413 35.96 48.55 -114.58
N ILE A 414 36.78 47.88 -113.77
CA ILE A 414 38.14 47.46 -114.15
C ILE A 414 38.16 46.53 -115.37
N MET A 415 37.13 45.69 -115.55
CA MET A 415 37.02 44.81 -116.73
C MET A 415 36.54 45.51 -118.01
N LYS A 416 36.21 46.80 -117.99
CA LYS A 416 35.59 47.47 -119.15
C LYS A 416 36.45 48.55 -119.84
N VAL A 417 37.41 48.04 -120.60
CA VAL A 417 37.73 48.58 -121.94
C VAL A 417 37.46 47.41 -122.90
N ILE A 418 36.39 47.40 -123.71
CA ILE A 418 35.70 48.50 -124.41
C ILE A 418 34.22 48.63 -123.97
#